data_AF-A0A6J6ZK23-F1
#
_entry.id   AF-A0A6J6ZK23-F1
#
_cell.length_a   1.000
_cell.length_b   1.000
_cell.length_c   1.000
_cell.angle_alpha   90.00
_cell.angle_beta   90.00
_cell.angle_gamma   90.00
#
_symmetry.space_group_name_H-M   'P 1'
#
loop_
_entity.id
_entity.type
_entity.pdbx_description
1 polymer ?
#
loop_
_entity_poly.entity_id
_entity_poly.type
_entity_poly.pdbx_seq_one_letter_code
_entity_poly.pdbx_strand_id
1 'polypeptide(L)'
;MNVVKPRRELIALAAISGAEGLALIGYACYDVIQAIRFGTTGPAEVSNGPALLIQILIFMVFGTGLLLIARGWLQGQRWSRSPFVLAQLIALLVGFPLAQDSSGPGRAVGVTVLICALVGGVLAVTPQVGRALRVRNSQTD
;
A
#
# COMPACT_ATOMS: atom_id res chain seq x y z
N MET A 1 14.09 -26.13 -17.47
CA MET A 1 13.22 -24.94 -17.45
C MET A 1 13.70 -24.02 -16.34
N ASN A 2 14.13 -22.81 -16.69
CA ASN A 2 15.00 -21.96 -15.87
C ASN A 2 14.42 -21.63 -14.48
N VAL A 3 15.07 -22.14 -13.42
CA VAL A 3 14.80 -21.78 -12.03
C VAL A 3 15.64 -20.56 -11.68
N VAL A 4 15.04 -19.37 -11.74
CA VAL A 4 15.64 -18.08 -11.37
C VAL A 4 14.55 -17.28 -10.67
N LYS A 5 14.68 -16.60 -9.53
CA LYS A 5 15.60 -16.57 -8.38
C LYS A 5 14.75 -15.90 -7.28
N PRO A 6 14.54 -16.51 -6.11
CA PRO A 6 13.53 -16.10 -5.13
C PRO A 6 13.62 -14.64 -4.63
N ARG A 7 14.76 -13.98 -4.85
CA ARG A 7 14.99 -12.57 -4.56
C ARG A 7 14.12 -11.62 -5.38
N ARG A 8 13.77 -11.94 -6.63
CA ARG A 8 13.03 -11.02 -7.52
C ARG A 8 11.57 -10.83 -7.11
N GLU A 9 10.92 -11.92 -6.69
CA GLU A 9 9.53 -11.91 -6.23
C GLU A 9 9.36 -11.11 -4.93
N LEU A 10 10.29 -11.29 -3.98
CA LEU A 10 10.28 -10.52 -2.72
C LEU A 10 10.54 -9.03 -2.98
N ILE A 11 11.41 -8.68 -3.94
CA ILE A 11 11.63 -7.28 -4.35
C ILE A 11 10.39 -6.71 -5.03
N ALA A 12 9.71 -7.48 -5.88
CA ALA A 12 8.48 -7.05 -6.53
C ALA A 12 7.36 -6.75 -5.51
N LEU A 13 7.15 -7.65 -4.54
CA LEU A 13 6.18 -7.44 -3.46
C LEU A 13 6.55 -6.24 -2.57
N ALA A 14 7.84 -6.08 -2.26
CA ALA A 14 8.33 -4.91 -1.54
C ALA A 14 8.10 -3.61 -2.33
N ALA A 15 8.32 -3.63 -3.65
CA ALA A 15 8.10 -2.48 -4.51
C ALA A 15 6.62 -2.11 -4.61
N ILE A 16 5.71 -3.09 -4.74
CA ILE A 16 4.26 -2.87 -4.73
C ILE A 16 3.83 -2.25 -3.40
N SER A 17 4.16 -2.90 -2.28
CA SER A 17 3.84 -2.41 -0.93
C SER A 17 4.42 -1.02 -0.69
N GLY A 18 5.65 -0.78 -1.15
CA GLY A 18 6.33 0.51 -1.04
C GLY A 18 5.63 1.61 -1.83
N ALA A 19 5.23 1.31 -3.07
CA ALA A 19 4.51 2.24 -3.93
C ALA A 19 3.13 2.60 -3.36
N GLU A 20 2.38 1.62 -2.85
CA GLU A 20 1.08 1.86 -2.19
C GLU A 20 1.24 2.75 -0.96
N GLY A 21 2.22 2.43 -0.10
CA GLY A 21 2.49 3.22 1.10
C GLY A 21 2.88 4.66 0.78
N LEU A 22 3.74 4.87 -0.21
CA LEU A 22 4.13 6.21 -0.65
C LEU A 22 2.97 6.97 -1.29
N ALA A 23 2.12 6.31 -2.07
CA ALA A 23 0.97 6.95 -2.71
C ALA A 23 -0.03 7.46 -1.65
N LEU A 24 -0.34 6.65 -0.63
CA LEU A 24 -1.25 7.03 0.45
C LEU A 24 -0.68 8.15 1.33
N ILE A 25 0.61 8.08 1.70
CA ILE A 25 1.27 9.15 2.46
C ILE A 25 1.33 10.44 1.64
N GLY A 26 1.67 10.34 0.35
CA GLY A 26 1.69 11.49 -0.56
C GLY A 26 0.33 12.15 -0.68
N TYR A 27 -0.74 11.36 -0.77
CA TYR A 27 -2.11 11.87 -0.80
C TYR A 27 -2.52 12.53 0.52
N ALA A 28 -2.19 11.92 1.67
CA ALA A 28 -2.43 12.53 2.97
C ALA A 28 -1.70 13.88 3.12
N CYS A 29 -0.48 13.99 2.59
CA CYS A 29 0.27 15.26 2.57
C CYS A 29 -0.39 16.30 1.67
N TYR A 30 -0.89 15.88 0.50
CA TYR A 30 -1.68 16.73 -0.39
C TYR A 30 -2.94 17.28 0.32
N ASP A 31 -3.69 16.43 1.02
CA ASP A 31 -4.87 16.82 1.79
C ASP A 31 -4.54 17.88 2.86
N VAL A 32 -3.41 17.73 3.58
CA VAL A 32 -2.92 18.73 4.54
C VAL A 32 -2.62 20.06 3.86
N ILE A 33 -1.96 20.03 2.69
CA ILE A 33 -1.63 21.25 1.94
C ILE A 33 -2.90 21.96 1.47
N GLN A 34 -3.88 21.20 0.97
CA GLN A 34 -5.17 21.75 0.53
C GLN A 34 -5.97 22.34 1.69
N ALA A 35 -5.98 21.66 2.84
CA ALA A 35 -6.62 22.16 4.06
C ALA A 35 -6.01 23.49 4.52
N ILE A 36 -4.68 23.63 4.46
CA ILE A 36 -3.98 24.87 4.82
C ILE A 36 -4.27 25.98 3.80
N ARG A 37 -4.32 25.66 2.50
CA ARG A 37 -4.52 26.66 1.43
C ARG A 37 -5.96 27.17 1.32
N PHE A 38 -6.94 26.29 1.47
CA PHE A 38 -8.34 26.58 1.18
C PHE A 38 -9.26 26.48 2.41
N GLY A 39 -8.74 26.05 3.56
CA GLY A 39 -9.55 25.84 4.76
C GLY A 39 -10.69 24.85 4.51
N THR A 40 -11.80 25.03 5.24
CA THR A 40 -13.03 24.24 5.05
C THR A 40 -13.94 24.79 3.95
N THR A 41 -13.46 25.76 3.15
CA THR A 41 -14.19 26.33 2.01
C THR A 41 -13.71 25.82 0.66
N GLY A 42 -12.75 24.87 0.66
CA GLY A 42 -12.31 24.14 -0.52
C GLY A 42 -13.31 23.05 -0.97
N PRO A 43 -12.88 22.12 -1.85
CA PRO A 43 -13.68 20.99 -2.34
C PRO A 43 -14.38 20.20 -1.23
N ALA A 44 -15.41 19.41 -1.57
CA ALA A 44 -16.20 18.66 -0.59
C ALA A 44 -15.32 17.83 0.36
N GLU A 45 -14.18 17.32 -0.13
CA GLU A 45 -13.17 16.58 0.62
C GLU A 45 -12.63 17.32 1.86
N VAL A 46 -12.50 18.66 1.82
CA VAL A 46 -11.94 19.47 2.92
C VAL A 46 -12.98 20.25 3.71
N SER A 47 -14.25 20.18 3.30
CA SER A 47 -15.34 20.94 3.95
C SER A 47 -15.77 20.37 5.31
N ASN A 48 -15.41 19.11 5.60
CA ASN A 48 -15.65 18.45 6.88
C ASN A 48 -14.33 18.18 7.62
N GLY A 49 -13.89 19.15 8.44
CA GLY A 49 -12.61 19.09 9.16
C GLY A 49 -12.36 17.79 9.96
N PRO A 50 -13.31 17.31 10.78
CA PRO A 50 -13.17 16.03 11.48
C PRO A 50 -12.99 14.82 10.56
N ALA A 51 -13.74 14.74 9.47
CA ALA A 51 -13.61 13.63 8.51
C ALA A 51 -12.26 13.67 7.78
N LEU A 52 -11.82 14.86 7.38
CA LEU A 52 -10.51 15.08 6.76
C LEU A 52 -9.36 14.65 7.68
N LEU A 53 -9.43 15.02 8.97
CA LEU A 53 -8.43 14.62 9.95
C LEU A 53 -8.34 13.09 10.09
N ILE A 54 -9.48 12.41 10.19
CA ILE A 54 -9.53 10.94 10.27
C ILE A 54 -8.95 10.31 9.00
N GLN A 55 -9.31 10.81 7.82
CA GLN A 55 -8.76 10.35 6.54
C GLN A 55 -7.23 10.45 6.50
N ILE A 56 -6.68 11.62 6.84
CA ILE A 56 -5.24 11.86 6.89
C ILE A 56 -4.56 10.87 7.83
N LEU A 57 -5.12 10.64 9.02
CA LEU A 57 -4.58 9.69 9.99
C LEU A 57 -4.61 8.26 9.47
N ILE A 58 -5.73 7.82 8.89
CA ILE A 58 -5.87 6.48 8.32
C ILE A 58 -4.82 6.27 7.22
N PHE A 59 -4.68 7.21 6.29
CA PHE A 59 -3.72 7.07 5.19
C PHE A 59 -2.27 7.12 5.66
N MET A 60 -1.95 7.95 6.65
CA MET A 60 -0.61 8.01 7.21
C MET A 60 -0.26 6.70 7.94
N VAL A 61 -1.15 6.19 8.80
CA VAL A 61 -0.93 4.95 9.56
C VAL A 61 -0.87 3.76 8.61
N PHE A 62 -1.83 3.63 7.69
CA PHE A 62 -1.89 2.53 6.76
C PHE A 62 -0.72 2.55 5.77
N GLY A 63 -0.39 3.73 5.22
CA GLY A 63 0.75 3.89 4.34
C GLY A 63 2.07 3.57 5.02
N THR A 64 2.26 3.99 6.28
CA THR A 64 3.44 3.63 7.07
C THR A 64 3.50 2.12 7.33
N GLY A 65 2.36 1.48 7.63
CA GLY A 65 2.26 0.03 7.77
C GLY A 65 2.72 -0.72 6.50
N LEU A 66 2.32 -0.23 5.33
CA LEU A 66 2.75 -0.79 4.03
C LEU A 66 4.25 -0.61 3.79
N LEU A 67 4.87 0.49 4.21
CA LEU A 67 6.32 0.66 4.16
C LEU A 67 7.06 -0.31 5.09
N LEU A 68 6.51 -0.57 6.29
CA LEU A 68 7.05 -1.56 7.22
C LEU A 68 6.96 -2.98 6.63
N ILE A 69 5.85 -3.31 5.96
CA ILE A 69 5.70 -4.58 5.26
C ILE A 69 6.68 -4.70 4.09
N ALA A 70 6.87 -3.63 3.30
CA ALA A 70 7.87 -3.57 2.24
C ALA A 70 9.28 -3.87 2.79
N ARG A 71 9.64 -3.26 3.93
CA ARG A 71 10.89 -3.54 4.62
C ARG A 71 10.98 -4.99 5.10
N GLY A 72 9.89 -5.55 5.64
CA GLY A 72 9.81 -6.96 6.04
C GLY A 72 10.04 -7.95 4.89
N TRP A 73 9.52 -7.64 3.70
CA TRP A 73 9.78 -8.42 2.48
C TRP A 73 11.25 -8.37 2.07
N LEU A 74 11.90 -7.20 2.14
CA LEU A 74 13.35 -7.07 1.90
C LEU A 74 14.17 -7.86 2.93
N GLN A 75 13.72 -7.90 4.18
CA GLN A 75 14.31 -8.69 5.27
C GLN A 75 13.97 -10.19 5.18
N GLY A 76 13.04 -10.59 4.30
CA GLY A 76 12.71 -12.00 4.04
C GLY A 76 12.03 -12.70 5.21
N GLN A 77 11.35 -11.93 6.05
CA GLN A 77 10.74 -12.43 7.26
C GLN A 77 9.50 -13.25 6.89
N ARG A 78 9.45 -14.52 7.30
CA ARG A 78 8.33 -15.43 7.01
C ARG A 78 6.98 -14.90 7.51
N TRP A 79 6.99 -14.07 8.54
CA TRP A 79 5.78 -13.47 9.12
C TRP A 79 5.20 -12.32 8.27
N SER A 80 5.90 -11.76 7.28
CA SER A 80 5.39 -10.66 6.47
C SER A 80 4.25 -11.03 5.52
N ARG A 81 4.00 -12.33 5.30
CA ARG A 81 2.97 -12.80 4.34
C ARG A 81 1.55 -12.54 4.83
N SER A 82 1.24 -12.90 6.07
CA SER A 82 -0.09 -12.70 6.68
C SER A 82 -0.51 -11.22 6.78
N PRO A 83 0.32 -10.30 7.31
CA PRO A 83 -0.04 -8.88 7.37
C PRO A 83 -0.11 -8.25 5.97
N PHE A 84 0.66 -8.73 4.99
CA PHE A 84 0.57 -8.23 3.62
C PHE A 84 -0.77 -8.58 2.97
N VAL A 85 -1.25 -9.83 3.08
CA VAL A 85 -2.56 -10.20 2.52
C VAL A 85 -3.68 -9.39 3.16
N LEU A 86 -3.63 -9.20 4.49
CA LEU A 86 -4.58 -8.34 5.19
C LEU A 86 -4.51 -6.89 4.70
N ALA A 87 -3.30 -6.34 4.54
CA ALA A 87 -3.11 -5.02 3.99
C ALA A 87 -3.71 -4.90 2.59
N GLN A 88 -3.62 -5.92 1.75
CA GLN A 88 -4.24 -5.88 0.42
C GLN A 88 -5.76 -5.86 0.43
N LEU A 89 -6.40 -6.56 1.37
CA LEU A 89 -7.85 -6.45 1.55
C LEU A 89 -8.26 -5.05 2.02
N ILE A 90 -7.49 -4.45 2.93
CA ILE A 90 -7.73 -3.08 3.40
C ILE A 90 -7.47 -2.08 2.27
N ALA A 91 -6.42 -2.27 1.46
CA ALA A 91 -6.11 -1.43 0.31
C ALA A 91 -7.24 -1.47 -0.74
N LEU A 92 -7.87 -2.63 -0.96
CA LEU A 92 -9.06 -2.72 -1.80
C LEU A 92 -10.25 -1.95 -1.20
N LEU A 93 -10.50 -2.12 0.10
CA LEU A 93 -11.58 -1.44 0.82
C LEU A 93 -11.45 0.08 0.80
N VAL A 94 -10.22 0.59 1.00
CA VAL A 94 -9.90 2.01 1.10
C VAL A 94 -9.69 2.65 -0.27
N GLY A 95 -9.10 1.92 -1.22
CA GLY A 95 -8.84 2.39 -2.57
C GLY A 95 -10.10 2.61 -3.38
N PHE A 96 -11.18 1.85 -3.10
CA PHE A 96 -12.46 1.99 -3.81
C PHE A 96 -13.12 3.36 -3.65
N PRO A 97 -13.42 3.87 -2.43
CA PRO A 97 -13.99 5.20 -2.26
C PRO A 97 -13.05 6.29 -2.78
N LEU A 98 -11.73 6.12 -2.63
CA LEU A 98 -10.74 7.06 -3.16
C LEU A 98 -10.74 7.10 -4.71
N ALA A 99 -11.02 5.98 -5.37
CA ALA A 99 -11.16 5.89 -6.82
C ALA A 99 -12.48 6.50 -7.34
N GLN A 100 -13.48 6.65 -6.47
CA GLN A 100 -14.75 7.30 -6.79
C GLN A 100 -14.70 8.82 -6.65
N ASP A 101 -13.61 9.35 -6.10
CA ASP A 101 -13.40 10.78 -5.98
C ASP A 101 -13.47 11.44 -7.37
N SER A 102 -14.26 12.50 -7.48
CA SER A 102 -14.50 13.23 -8.73
C SER A 102 -13.63 14.47 -8.86
N SER A 103 -12.94 14.88 -7.80
CA SER A 103 -12.04 16.04 -7.77
C SER A 103 -10.58 15.63 -7.53
N GLY A 104 -9.65 16.39 -8.13
CA GLY A 104 -8.24 16.30 -7.77
C GLY A 104 -7.55 14.97 -8.11
N PRO A 105 -6.39 14.68 -7.48
CA PRO A 105 -5.61 13.47 -7.76
C PRO A 105 -6.15 12.20 -7.07
N GLY A 106 -7.17 12.30 -6.22
CA GLY A 106 -7.70 11.18 -5.41
C GLY A 106 -8.05 9.97 -6.25
N ARG A 107 -8.78 10.18 -7.35
CA ARG A 107 -9.12 9.11 -8.31
C ARG A 107 -7.92 8.33 -8.81
N ALA A 108 -6.86 9.04 -9.22
CA ALA A 108 -5.67 8.40 -9.76
C ALA A 108 -4.93 7.59 -8.69
N VAL A 109 -4.85 8.12 -7.46
CA VAL A 109 -4.28 7.41 -6.30
C VAL A 109 -5.11 6.17 -5.97
N GLY A 110 -6.43 6.29 -5.86
CA GLY A 110 -7.34 5.17 -5.59
C GLY A 110 -7.22 4.06 -6.62
N VAL A 111 -7.24 4.38 -7.92
CA VAL A 111 -7.05 3.40 -8.99
C VAL A 111 -5.69 2.73 -8.90
N THR A 112 -4.63 3.49 -8.62
CA THR A 112 -3.27 2.93 -8.47
C THR A 112 -3.20 1.94 -7.32
N VAL A 113 -3.75 2.30 -6.16
CA VAL A 113 -3.82 1.43 -4.98
C VAL A 113 -4.63 0.18 -5.27
N LEU A 114 -5.78 0.29 -5.95
CA LEU A 114 -6.59 -0.88 -6.31
C LEU A 114 -5.84 -1.86 -7.23
N ILE A 115 -5.14 -1.35 -8.25
CA ILE A 115 -4.36 -2.18 -9.18
C ILE A 115 -3.21 -2.86 -8.42
N CYS A 116 -2.46 -2.09 -7.63
CA CYS A 116 -1.38 -2.62 -6.80
C CYS A 116 -1.90 -3.70 -5.85
N ALA A 117 -3.09 -3.51 -5.27
CA ALA A 117 -3.63 -4.44 -4.30
C ALA A 117 -4.09 -5.76 -4.91
N LEU A 118 -4.70 -5.70 -6.09
CA LEU A 118 -5.05 -6.89 -6.87
C LEU A 118 -3.79 -7.67 -7.28
N VAL A 119 -2.81 -6.98 -7.86
CA VAL A 119 -1.56 -7.61 -8.34
C VAL A 119 -0.76 -8.18 -7.16
N GLY A 120 -0.57 -7.38 -6.10
CA GLY A 120 0.12 -7.77 -4.89
C GLY A 120 -0.55 -8.94 -4.19
N GLY A 121 -1.88 -8.89 -4.03
CA GLY A 121 -2.67 -9.97 -3.43
C GLY A 121 -2.50 -11.30 -4.17
N VAL A 122 -2.63 -11.29 -5.51
CA VAL A 122 -2.45 -12.49 -6.34
C VAL A 122 -1.03 -13.05 -6.21
N LEU A 123 -0.02 -12.18 -6.31
CA LEU A 123 1.39 -12.60 -6.17
C LEU A 123 1.67 -13.18 -4.78
N ALA A 124 1.12 -12.61 -3.71
CA ALA A 124 1.32 -13.09 -2.35
C ALA A 124 0.76 -14.50 -2.09
N VAL A 125 -0.34 -14.87 -2.75
CA VAL A 125 -0.96 -16.20 -2.61
C VAL A 125 -0.22 -17.25 -3.46
N THR A 126 0.52 -16.83 -4.49
CA THR A 126 1.22 -17.73 -5.42
C THR A 126 2.26 -18.61 -4.70
N PRO A 127 2.36 -19.92 -5.01
CA PRO A 127 3.27 -20.86 -4.34
C PRO A 127 4.76 -20.53 -4.53
N GLN A 128 5.10 -19.69 -5.49
CA GLN A 128 6.46 -19.21 -5.76
C GLN A 128 7.03 -18.43 -4.57
N VAL A 129 6.22 -17.57 -3.94
CA VAL A 129 6.61 -16.80 -2.75
C VAL A 129 6.90 -17.71 -1.55
N GLY A 130 6.11 -18.78 -1.39
CA GLY A 130 6.36 -19.79 -0.35
C GLY A 130 7.68 -20.52 -0.55
N ARG A 131 8.03 -20.85 -1.80
CA ARG A 131 9.35 -21.42 -2.14
C ARG A 131 10.48 -20.41 -1.89
N ALA A 132 10.26 -19.13 -2.19
CA ALA A 132 11.25 -18.08 -2.01
C ALA A 132 11.65 -17.86 -0.54
N LEU A 133 10.67 -17.86 0.37
CA LEU A 133 10.90 -17.79 1.81
C LEU A 133 11.57 -19.06 2.36
N ARG A 134 11.33 -20.23 1.75
CA ARG A 134 11.96 -21.49 2.18
C ARG A 134 13.45 -21.55 1.82
N VAL A 135 13.81 -21.15 0.60
CA VAL A 135 15.22 -21.14 0.11
C VAL A 135 16.10 -20.15 0.88
N ARG A 136 15.56 -19.00 1.30
CA ARG A 136 16.34 -18.00 2.05
C ARG A 136 16.73 -18.48 3.44
N ASN A 137 15.82 -19.14 4.15
CA ASN A 137 16.09 -19.65 5.50
C ASN A 137 17.11 -20.79 5.53
N SER A 138 17.16 -21.65 4.51
CA SER A 138 18.18 -22.71 4.44
C SER A 138 19.60 -22.19 4.17
N GLN A 139 19.78 -20.90 3.92
CA GLN A 139 21.12 -20.29 3.77
C GLN A 139 21.56 -19.52 5.03
N THR A 140 20.69 -19.38 6.02
CA THR A 140 21.01 -18.72 7.29
C THR A 140 21.26 -19.70 8.44
N ASP A 141 21.08 -21.00 8.18
CA ASP A 141 21.45 -22.13 9.05
C ASP A 141 22.80 -22.71 8.58
#